data_AF-A0A9E2YCF9-F1
#
_entry.id   AF-A0A9E2YCF9-F1
#
_cell.length_a   1.000
_cell.length_b   1.000
_cell.length_c   1.000
_cell.angle_alpha   90.00
_cell.angle_beta   90.00
_cell.angle_gamma   90.00
#
_symmetry.space_group_name_H-M   'P 1'
#
loop_
_entity.id
_entity.type
_entity.pdbx_description
1 polymer ?
#
loop_
_entity_poly.entity_id
_entity_poly.type
_entity_poly.pdbx_seq_one_letter_code
_entity_poly.pdbx_strand_id
1 'polypeptide(L)' 'MANLDFAYDLTLDEARRRSAMLEAMGDDWDPIEVLAEEEKAYDMLYSNLDEDQQRVYDELVSAGVLPERTAARAAD' A
#
# COMPACT_ATOMS: atom_id res chain seq x y z
N MET A 1 46.04 11.27 0.40
CA MET A 1 44.82 10.44 0.23
C MET A 1 44.03 11.06 -0.89
N ALA A 2 43.75 10.31 -1.95
CA ALA A 2 42.87 10.79 -3.01
C ALA A 2 41.44 10.82 -2.48
N ASN A 3 40.76 11.96 -2.63
CA ASN A 3 39.35 12.09 -2.28
C ASN A 3 38.55 11.42 -3.41
N LEU A 4 37.92 10.29 -3.12
CA LEU A 4 37.04 9.60 -4.07
C LEU A 4 35.64 10.20 -3.92
N ASP A 5 35.15 10.81 -4.99
CA ASP A 5 33.81 11.35 -5.03
C ASP A 5 32.82 10.25 -5.44
N PHE A 6 31.91 9.90 -4.54
CA PHE A 6 30.90 8.87 -4.78
C PHE A 6 29.60 9.55 -5.21
N ALA A 7 29.36 9.59 -6.52
CA ALA A 7 28.07 9.97 -7.08
C ALA A 7 27.19 8.72 -7.24
N TYR A 8 26.07 8.68 -6.54
CA TYR A 8 25.05 7.62 -6.67
C TYR A 8 23.92 8.11 -7.57
N ASP A 9 23.66 7.39 -8.65
CA ASP A 9 22.47 7.61 -9.47
C ASP A 9 21.30 6.82 -8.87
N LEU A 10 20.52 7.50 -8.03
CA LEU A 10 19.34 6.92 -7.39
C LEU A 10 18.24 6.57 -8.39
N THR A 11 18.17 7.26 -9.54
CA THR A 11 17.18 6.95 -10.58
C THR A 11 17.52 5.63 -11.25
N LEU A 12 18.79 5.41 -11.57
CA LEU A 12 19.25 4.15 -12.14
C LEU A 12 19.12 2.99 -11.14
N ASP A 13 19.44 3.23 -9.87
CA ASP A 13 19.29 2.22 -8.83
C ASP A 13 17.82 1.84 -8.59
N GLU A 14 16.93 2.82 -8.56
CA GLU A 14 15.48 2.60 -8.44
C GLU A 14 14.91 1.81 -9.62
N ALA A 15 15.39 2.09 -10.84
CA ALA A 15 15.01 1.31 -12.01
C ALA A 15 15.42 -0.17 -11.85
N ARG A 16 16.64 -0.45 -11.38
CA ARG A 16 17.09 -1.83 -11.12
C ARG A 16 16.27 -2.52 -10.04
N ARG A 17 15.97 -1.82 -8.94
CA ARG A 17 15.15 -2.36 -7.84
C ARG A 17 13.76 -2.74 -8.33
N ARG A 18 13.12 -1.88 -9.12
CA ARG A 18 11.79 -2.16 -9.71
C ARG A 18 11.84 -3.33 -10.69
N SER A 19 12.85 -3.41 -11.55
CA SER A 19 13.00 -4.55 -12.47
C SER A 19 13.16 -5.87 -11.71
N ALA A 20 14.02 -5.92 -10.69
CA ALA A 20 14.20 -7.13 -9.88
C ALA A 20 12.93 -7.52 -9.12
N MET A 21 12.16 -6.53 -8.64
CA MET A 21 10.86 -6.78 -8.03
C MET A 21 9.87 -7.39 -9.02
N LEU A 22 9.75 -6.84 -10.23
CA LEU A 22 8.85 -7.38 -11.26
C LEU A 22 9.24 -8.80 -11.65
N GLU A 23 10.53 -9.08 -11.81
CA GLU A 23 11.04 -10.42 -12.11
C GLU A 23 10.71 -11.42 -10.98
N ALA A 24 10.79 -10.99 -9.72
CA ALA A 24 10.48 -11.85 -8.57
C ALA A 24 8.98 -12.18 -8.43
N MET A 25 8.09 -11.31 -8.92
CA MET A 25 6.64 -11.55 -8.88
C MET A 25 6.19 -12.59 -9.92
N GLY A 26 6.94 -12.70 -11.04
CA GLY A 26 6.66 -13.65 -12.11
C GLY A 26 5.63 -13.16 -13.12
N ASP A 27 5.55 -13.86 -14.26
CA ASP A 27 4.76 -13.44 -15.44
C ASP A 27 3.24 -13.49 -15.21
N ASP A 28 2.77 -14.30 -14.25
CA ASP A 28 1.35 -14.45 -13.93
C ASP A 28 0.85 -13.39 -12.91
N TRP A 29 1.71 -12.50 -12.44
CA TRP A 29 1.32 -11.48 -11.47
C TRP A 29 0.51 -10.36 -12.12
N ASP A 30 -0.77 -10.27 -11.75
CA ASP A 30 -1.63 -9.13 -12.08
C ASP A 30 -1.68 -8.15 -10.88
N PRO A 31 -0.96 -7.01 -10.93
CA PRO A 31 -0.96 -6.04 -9.84
C PRO A 31 -2.32 -5.38 -9.62
N ILE A 32 -3.18 -5.32 -10.64
CA ILE A 32 -4.51 -4.73 -10.51
C ILE A 32 -5.43 -5.69 -9.77
N GLU A 33 -5.36 -6.99 -10.08
CA GLU A 33 -6.10 -8.02 -9.36
C GLU A 33 -5.68 -8.06 -7.88
N VAL A 34 -4.37 -8.08 -7.59
CA VAL A 34 -3.87 -8.08 -6.21
C VAL A 34 -4.34 -6.87 -5.42
N LEU A 35 -4.30 -5.66 -6.01
CA LEU A 35 -4.81 -4.45 -5.34
C LEU A 35 -6.31 -4.52 -5.05
N ALA A 36 -7.11 -5.06 -5.98
CA ALA A 36 -8.54 -5.25 -5.78
C ALA A 36 -8.83 -6.29 -4.68
N GLU A 37 -8.04 -7.35 -4.60
CA GLU A 37 -8.14 -8.35 -3.53
C GLU A 37 -7.76 -7.77 -2.17
N GLU A 38 -6.71 -6.95 -2.10
CA GLU A 38 -6.32 -6.23 -0.88
C GLU A 38 -7.42 -5.27 -0.40
N GLU A 39 -8.05 -4.52 -1.30
CA GLU A 39 -9.18 -3.65 -0.96
C GLU A 39 -10.35 -4.45 -0.40
N LYS A 40 -10.69 -5.57 -1.04
CA LYS A 40 -11.72 -6.49 -0.57
C LYS A 40 -11.40 -7.08 0.80
N ALA A 41 -10.15 -7.47 1.04
CA ALA A 41 -9.70 -7.97 2.34
C ALA A 41 -9.77 -6.89 3.42
N TYR A 42 -9.42 -5.65 3.08
CA TYR A 42 -9.54 -4.51 3.97
C TYR A 42 -10.99 -4.25 4.38
N ASP A 43 -11.93 -4.34 3.43
CA ASP A 43 -13.36 -4.22 3.69
C ASP A 43 -13.90 -5.31 4.63
N MET A 44 -13.34 -6.52 4.56
CA MET A 44 -13.67 -7.61 5.46
C MET A 44 -13.17 -7.38 6.90
N LEU A 45 -12.04 -6.68 7.07
CA LEU A 45 -11.39 -6.51 8.37
C LEU A 45 -12.28 -5.79 9.41
N TYR A 46 -13.12 -4.88 8.94
CA TYR A 46 -14.10 -4.13 9.73
C TYR A 46 -15.53 -4.45 9.31
N SER A 47 -15.74 -5.66 8.75
CA SER A 47 -17.08 -6.20 8.50
C SER A 47 -17.64 -6.84 9.76
N ASN A 48 -18.98 -6.82 9.89
CA ASN A 48 -19.70 -7.47 10.98
C ASN A 48 -19.30 -7.00 12.39
N LEU A 49 -18.96 -5.72 12.53
CA LEU A 49 -18.72 -5.12 13.84
C LEU A 49 -20.02 -5.11 14.65
N ASP A 50 -19.91 -5.42 15.93
CA ASP A 50 -20.99 -5.13 16.88
C ASP A 50 -21.09 -3.63 17.18
N GLU A 51 -22.12 -3.24 17.94
CA GLU A 51 -22.40 -1.81 18.22
C GLU A 51 -21.25 -1.10 18.93
N ASP A 52 -20.55 -1.77 19.85
CA ASP A 52 -19.44 -1.19 20.58
C ASP A 52 -18.19 -1.09 19.69
N GLN A 53 -17.92 -2.11 18.90
CA GLN A 53 -16.83 -2.12 17.93
C GLN A 53 -17.04 -1.07 16.83
N GLN A 54 -18.28 -0.90 16.35
CA GLN A 54 -18.62 0.12 15.36
C GLN A 54 -18.37 1.53 15.91
N ARG A 55 -18.76 1.78 17.17
CA ARG A 55 -18.52 3.07 17.85
C ARG A 55 -17.02 3.39 17.94
N VAL A 56 -16.19 2.41 18.28
CA VAL A 56 -14.73 2.58 18.34
C VAL A 56 -14.16 2.83 16.94
N TYR A 57 -14.62 2.09 15.93
CA TYR A 57 -14.22 2.28 14.55
C TYR A 57 -14.51 3.73 14.08
N ASP A 58 -15.72 4.23 14.33
CA ASP A 58 -16.13 5.58 13.96
C ASP A 58 -15.29 6.66 14.67
N GLU A 59 -14.93 6.45 15.94
CA GLU A 59 -14.04 7.35 16.69
C GLU A 59 -12.64 7.38 16.08
N LEU A 60 -12.08 6.22 15.73
CA LEU A 60 -10.76 6.12 15.12
C LEU A 60 -10.72 6.73 13.71
N VAL A 61 -11.79 6.60 12.94
CA VAL A 61 -11.94 7.26 11.64
C VAL A 61 -11.99 8.77 11.80
N SER A 62 -12.83 9.27 12.71
CA SER A 62 -12.93 10.71 13.01
C SER A 62 -11.60 11.31 13.50
N ALA A 63 -10.82 10.53 14.25
CA ALA A 63 -9.49 10.93 14.71
C ALA A 63 -8.40 10.85 13.61
N GLY A 64 -8.72 10.32 12.42
CA GLY A 64 -7.76 10.12 11.33
C GLY A 64 -6.77 8.97 11.56
N VAL A 65 -7.05 8.10 12.54
CA VAL A 65 -6.24 6.91 12.82
C VAL A 65 -6.56 5.80 11.82
N LEU A 66 -7.84 5.65 11.49
CA LEU A 66 -8.30 4.72 10.46
C LEU A 66 -8.84 5.49 9.24
N PRO A 67 -8.63 4.95 8.01
CA PRO A 67 -9.20 5.52 6.80
C PRO A 67 -10.71 5.20 6.67
N GLU A 68 -11.45 6.13 6.05
CA GLU A 68 -12.86 5.95 5.70
C GLU A 68 -13.05 4.89 4.60
N ARG A 69 -14.03 4.00 4.76
CA ARG A 69 -14.33 2.91 3.80
C ARG A 69 -14.90 3.38 2.46
N THR A 70 -15.58 4.53 2.42
CA THR A 70 -16.26 5.03 1.20
C THR A 70 -15.41 5.99 0.37
N ALA A 71 -14.27 6.45 0.88
CA ALA A 71 -13.32 7.19 0.07
C ALA A 71 -12.53 6.18 -0.76
N ALA A 72 -13.07 5.82 -1.93
CA ALA A 72 -12.37 5.05 -2.94
C ALA A 72 -10.93 5.56 -3.02
N ARG A 73 -9.94 4.71 -2.72
CA ARG A 73 -8.51 5.07 -2.72
C ARG A 73 -7.94 5.26 -4.14
N ALA A 74 -8.79 5.67 -5.08
CA ALA A 74 -8.45 6.00 -6.45
C ALA A 74 -8.64 7.51 -6.66
N ALA A 75 -7.82 8.32 -5.99
CA ALA A 75 -7.53 9.71 -6.35
C ALA A 75 -6.36 10.25 -5.53
N ASP A 76 -5.13 9.84 -5.88
CA ASP A 76 -3.95 10.73 -6.02
C ASP A 76 -2.86 10.01 -6.83
#